data_AF-A0AAD4C4I8-F1
#
_entry.id   AF-A0AAD4C4I8-F1
#
_cell.length_a   1.000
_cell.length_b   1.000
_cell.length_c   1.000
_cell.angle_alpha   90.00
_cell.angle_beta   90.00
_cell.angle_gamma   90.00
#
_symmetry.space_group_name_H-M   'P 1'
#
loop_
_entity.id
_entity.type
_entity.pdbx_description
1 polymer ?
#
loop_
_entity_poly.entity_id
_entity_poly.type
_entity_poly.pdbx_seq_one_letter_code
_entity_poly.pdbx_strand_id
1 'polypeptide(L)'
;VRVLYTVNNNPQYILAKSSSQVPAAICNETTTLSATKYLAFARAPLKACLSAVCDSSPELLQDPARDFSLYVLDPLEAQPLPTSLSHPPDNTSSPRGVAVALGLMSWALESNDSMNVFVTGTIIPNASPALEIVFALREVRV
;
A
#
# COMPACT_ATOMS: atom_id res chain seq x y z
N VAL A 1 -5.24 -2.73 -9.59
CA VAL A 1 -4.76 -2.37 -8.23
C VAL A 1 -5.65 -1.30 -7.65
N ARG A 2 -5.91 -1.33 -6.34
CA ARG A 2 -6.53 -0.25 -5.58
C ARG A 2 -5.55 0.22 -4.51
N VAL A 3 -5.37 1.52 -4.38
CA VAL A 3 -4.39 2.13 -3.49
C VAL A 3 -5.13 3.03 -2.51
N LEU A 4 -5.09 2.67 -1.23
CA LEU A 4 -5.53 3.54 -0.15
C LEU A 4 -4.33 4.40 0.25
N TYR A 5 -4.52 5.70 0.39
CA TYR A 5 -3.44 6.58 0.85
C TYR A 5 -3.92 7.67 1.78
N THR A 6 -3.02 8.08 2.67
CA THR A 6 -3.16 9.28 3.50
C THR A 6 -2.11 10.30 3.10
N VAL A 7 -2.38 11.57 3.38
CA VAL A 7 -1.42 12.66 3.18
C VAL A 7 -1.24 13.38 4.52
N ASN A 8 0.01 13.62 4.92
CA ASN A 8 0.36 14.36 6.13
C ASN A 8 -0.29 13.81 7.41
N ASN A 9 -0.36 12.48 7.54
CA ASN A 9 -1.00 11.78 8.66
C ASN A 9 -2.50 12.11 8.85
N ASN A 10 -3.18 12.59 7.80
CA ASN A 10 -4.63 12.74 7.84
C ASN A 10 -5.27 11.34 8.02
N PRO A 11 -6.13 11.13 9.03
CA PRO A 11 -6.77 9.83 9.27
C PRO A 11 -7.73 9.41 8.15
N GLN A 12 -8.13 10.34 7.29
CA GLN A 12 -8.99 10.04 6.16
C GLN A 12 -8.20 9.42 5.00
N TYR A 13 -8.51 8.18 4.67
CA TYR A 13 -8.00 7.52 3.48
C TYR A 13 -8.67 8.05 2.21
N ILE A 14 -7.86 8.20 1.16
CA ILE A 14 -8.30 8.42 -0.21
C ILE A 14 -8.04 7.13 -1.00
N LEU A 15 -8.99 6.75 -1.87
CA LEU A 15 -8.92 5.53 -2.67
C LEU A 15 -8.61 5.88 -4.13
N ALA A 16 -7.40 5.54 -4.57
CA ALA A 16 -7.01 5.55 -5.97
C ALA A 16 -7.24 4.18 -6.61
N LYS A 17 -7.76 4.15 -7.83
CA LYS A 17 -7.94 2.92 -8.60
C LYS A 17 -7.18 3.04 -9.89
N SER A 18 -6.37 2.02 -10.20
CA SER A 18 -5.73 1.96 -11.51
C SER A 18 -6.79 1.79 -12.60
N SER A 19 -6.70 2.60 -13.65
CA SER A 19 -7.56 2.57 -14.84
C SER A 19 -7.22 1.41 -15.79
N SER A 20 -6.04 0.80 -15.63
CA SER A 20 -5.55 -0.30 -16.45
C SER A 20 -5.22 -1.55 -15.62
N GLN A 21 -5.05 -2.68 -16.29
CA GLN A 21 -4.62 -3.92 -15.64
C GLN A 21 -3.14 -3.81 -15.27
N VAL A 22 -2.84 -4.00 -13.99
CA VAL A 22 -1.47 -3.97 -13.45
C VAL A 22 -1.01 -5.41 -13.20
N PRO A 23 0.18 -5.82 -13.68
CA PRO A 23 0.73 -7.13 -13.37
C PRO A 23 0.98 -7.26 -11.88
N ALA A 24 0.48 -8.32 -11.27
CA ALA A 24 0.68 -8.63 -9.86
C ALA A 24 1.22 -10.06 -9.69
N ALA A 25 2.26 -10.21 -8.88
CA ALA A 25 2.86 -11.50 -8.55
C ALA A 25 2.32 -11.97 -7.19
N ILE A 26 1.65 -13.12 -7.17
CA ILE A 26 1.11 -13.70 -5.93
C ILE A 26 2.28 -14.13 -5.04
N CYS A 27 2.23 -13.78 -3.75
CA CYS A 27 3.15 -14.27 -2.74
C CYS A 27 2.64 -15.63 -2.22
N ASN A 28 3.50 -16.65 -2.17
CA ASN A 28 3.11 -17.99 -1.71
C ASN A 28 2.92 -18.11 -0.19
N GLU A 29 3.05 -17.00 0.54
CA GLU A 29 2.91 -16.90 1.99
C GLU A 29 1.41 -16.81 2.35
N THR A 30 0.72 -17.94 2.51
CA THR A 30 -0.66 -17.93 3.00
C THR A 30 -0.66 -17.85 4.53
N THR A 31 -1.02 -16.70 5.10
CA THR A 31 -1.23 -16.58 6.55
C THR A 31 -2.67 -16.96 6.89
N THR A 32 -2.84 -17.98 7.73
CA THR A 32 -4.14 -18.38 8.27
C THR A 32 -4.57 -17.42 9.39
N LEU A 33 -5.51 -16.51 9.12
CA LEU A 33 -6.02 -15.57 10.12
C LEU A 33 -7.25 -16.10 10.88
N SER A 34 -7.87 -17.18 10.40
CA SER A 34 -8.88 -18.02 11.07
C SER A 34 -9.21 -19.21 10.19
N ALA A 35 -9.82 -20.27 10.75
CA ALA A 35 -10.15 -21.54 10.08
C ALA A 35 -10.96 -21.44 8.77
N THR A 36 -11.40 -20.25 8.36
CA THR A 36 -12.26 -20.00 7.18
C THR A 36 -11.84 -18.82 6.29
N LYS A 37 -10.72 -18.11 6.56
CA LYS A 37 -10.31 -16.96 5.74
C LYS A 37 -8.80 -16.97 5.47
N TYR A 38 -8.41 -17.34 4.26
CA TYR A 38 -7.03 -17.23 3.77
C TYR A 38 -6.80 -15.78 3.32
N LEU A 39 -5.82 -15.10 3.91
CA LEU A 39 -5.31 -13.87 3.29
C LEU A 39 -4.30 -14.28 2.21
N ALA A 40 -4.53 -13.83 0.99
CA ALA A 40 -3.56 -13.93 -0.08
C ALA A 40 -2.88 -12.58 -0.24
N PHE A 41 -1.56 -12.60 -0.36
CA PHE A 41 -0.77 -11.39 -0.62
C PHE A 41 -0.27 -11.41 -2.05
N ALA A 42 -0.07 -10.24 -2.61
CA ALA A 42 0.60 -10.10 -3.90
C ALA A 42 1.44 -8.83 -3.93
N ARG A 43 2.37 -8.81 -4.88
CA ARG A 43 3.25 -7.69 -5.16
C ARG A 43 2.86 -7.05 -6.47
N ALA A 44 2.88 -5.72 -6.52
CA ALA A 44 2.74 -4.97 -7.76
C ALA A 44 3.88 -3.94 -7.90
N PRO A 45 4.20 -3.52 -9.14
CA PRO A 45 5.19 -2.47 -9.37
C PRO A 45 4.80 -1.18 -8.65
N LEU A 46 5.73 -0.59 -7.90
CA LEU A 46 5.53 0.66 -7.15
C LEU A 46 5.05 1.77 -8.09
N LYS A 47 5.71 1.92 -9.24
CA LYS A 47 5.38 2.96 -10.22
C LYS A 47 3.94 2.89 -10.70
N ALA A 48 3.41 1.69 -10.96
CA ALA A 48 2.02 1.53 -11.38
C ALA A 48 1.02 1.94 -10.28
N CYS A 49 1.39 1.72 -9.02
CA CYS A 49 0.58 2.12 -7.87
C CYS A 49 0.60 3.64 -7.67
N LEU A 50 1.79 4.26 -7.80
CA LEU A 50 1.93 5.72 -7.73
C LEU A 50 1.25 6.43 -8.90
N SER A 51 1.33 5.89 -10.12
CA SER A 51 0.58 6.43 -11.26
C SER A 51 -0.92 6.46 -10.97
N ALA A 52 -1.49 5.40 -10.39
CA ALA A 52 -2.90 5.40 -10.01
C ALA A 52 -3.23 6.49 -8.98
N VAL A 53 -2.32 6.77 -8.04
CA VAL A 53 -2.47 7.86 -7.06
C VAL A 53 -2.41 9.22 -7.76
N CYS A 54 -1.40 9.46 -8.61
CA CYS A 54 -1.26 10.72 -9.36
C CYS A 54 -2.43 10.99 -10.31
N ASP A 55 -2.92 9.96 -10.99
CA ASP A 55 -4.07 10.06 -11.89
C ASP A 55 -5.35 10.41 -11.12
N SER A 56 -5.47 9.94 -9.87
CA SER A 56 -6.64 10.20 -9.01
C SER A 56 -6.52 11.52 -8.24
N SER A 57 -5.29 11.96 -7.95
CA SER A 57 -4.93 13.15 -7.16
C SER A 57 -3.83 13.95 -7.86
N PRO A 58 -4.12 14.62 -8.99
CA PRO A 58 -3.12 15.38 -9.74
C PRO A 58 -2.54 16.57 -8.95
N GLU A 59 -3.24 17.06 -7.92
CA GLU A 59 -2.76 18.10 -7.00
C GLU A 59 -1.47 17.75 -6.26
N LEU A 60 -1.14 16.45 -6.15
CA LEU A 60 0.12 15.97 -5.57
C LEU A 60 1.32 16.30 -6.47
N LEU A 61 1.11 16.53 -7.77
CA LEU A 61 2.16 16.84 -8.74
C LEU A 61 2.18 18.31 -9.18
N GLN A 62 1.21 19.12 -8.75
CA GLN A 62 1.05 20.49 -9.26
C GLN A 62 2.12 21.47 -8.77
N ASP A 63 2.72 21.23 -7.62
CA ASP A 63 3.66 22.16 -7.00
C ASP A 63 5.08 21.57 -7.02
N PRO A 64 6.00 22.15 -7.81
CA PRO A 64 7.36 21.64 -7.93
C PRO A 64 8.22 21.86 -6.67
N ALA A 65 7.79 22.68 -5.72
CA ALA A 65 8.47 22.90 -4.45
C ALA A 65 8.05 21.89 -3.36
N ARG A 66 7.13 20.98 -3.68
CA ARG A 66 6.64 19.92 -2.78
C ARG A 66 6.98 18.56 -3.34
N ASP A 67 7.47 17.69 -2.47
CA ASP A 67 7.62 16.27 -2.73
C ASP A 67 7.04 15.49 -1.55
N PHE A 68 6.97 14.17 -1.66
CA PHE A 68 6.39 13.31 -0.63
C PHE A 68 7.33 12.17 -0.28
N SER A 69 7.60 12.01 1.02
CA SER A 69 8.17 10.77 1.53
C SER A 69 7.09 9.68 1.46
N LEU A 70 7.45 8.54 0.88
CA LEU A 70 6.59 7.38 0.66
C LEU A 70 6.79 6.35 1.76
N TYR A 71 5.70 5.93 2.37
CA TYR A 71 5.65 4.77 3.24
C TYR A 71 4.59 3.82 2.73
N VAL A 72 4.92 2.54 2.58
CA VAL A 72 3.94 1.48 2.32
C VAL A 72 3.71 0.68 3.57
N LEU A 73 2.47 0.31 3.84
CA LEU A 73 2.18 -0.64 4.89
C LEU A 73 2.35 -2.06 4.33
N ASP A 74 3.47 -2.72 4.63
CA ASP A 74 3.71 -4.09 4.18
C ASP A 74 3.05 -5.09 5.15
N PRO A 75 2.04 -5.86 4.69
CA PRO A 75 1.37 -6.82 5.56
C PRO A 75 2.22 -8.07 5.89
N LEU A 76 3.28 -8.37 5.13
CA LEU A 76 4.17 -9.51 5.41
C LEU A 76 5.18 -9.21 6.53
N GLU A 77 5.52 -7.93 6.73
CA GLU A 77 6.44 -7.50 7.80
C GLU A 77 5.76 -7.45 9.18
N ALA A 78 4.42 -7.55 9.23
CA ALA A 78 3.71 -7.71 10.49
C ALA A 78 3.98 -9.11 11.07
N GLN A 79 5.06 -9.24 11.84
CA GLN A 79 5.30 -10.41 12.67
C GLN A 79 4.04 -10.67 13.53
N PRO A 80 3.57 -11.92 13.63
CA PRO A 80 2.67 -12.27 14.71
C PRO A 80 3.43 -12.05 16.01
N LEU A 81 3.09 -11.01 16.77
CA LEU A 81 3.57 -10.89 18.14
C LEU A 81 3.31 -12.23 18.84
N PRO A 82 4.30 -12.79 19.56
CA PRO A 82 4.05 -14.00 20.33
C PRO A 82 2.89 -13.71 21.28
N THR A 83 1.81 -14.49 21.12
CA THR A 83 0.59 -14.42 21.93
C THR A 83 0.94 -14.68 23.39
N SER A 84 1.16 -13.59 24.12
CA SER A 84 0.90 -13.51 25.55
C SER A 84 0.38 -12.12 25.80
N LEU A 85 -0.95 -11.99 25.75
CA LEU A 85 -1.79 -11.11 26.56
C LEU A 85 -3.15 -11.01 25.86
N SER A 86 -4.11 -11.66 26.48
CA SER A 86 -5.51 -11.77 26.14
C SER A 86 -6.15 -10.39 25.99
N HIS A 87 -6.47 -9.98 24.77
CA HIS A 87 -7.52 -9.01 24.54
C HIS A 87 -8.41 -9.45 23.38
N PRO A 88 -9.74 -9.42 23.55
CA PRO A 88 -10.68 -9.79 22.49
C PRO A 88 -10.47 -8.85 21.28
N PRO A 89 -10.76 -9.33 20.06
CA PRO A 89 -10.61 -8.52 18.87
C PRO A 89 -11.64 -7.39 18.89
N ASP A 90 -11.21 -6.20 19.29
CA ASP A 90 -11.97 -4.99 18.98
C ASP A 90 -12.08 -4.89 17.45
N ASN A 91 -13.31 -4.80 16.97
CA ASN A 91 -13.70 -4.66 15.56
C ASN A 91 -13.28 -3.31 14.94
N THR A 92 -12.19 -2.70 15.42
CA THR A 92 -11.56 -1.53 14.79
C THR A 92 -10.33 -2.05 14.04
N SER A 93 -10.54 -2.37 12.76
CA SER A 93 -9.53 -2.94 11.88
C SER A 93 -8.42 -1.93 11.58
N SER A 94 -7.50 -1.73 12.54
CA SER A 94 -6.19 -1.14 12.26
C SER A 94 -5.50 -1.99 11.21
N PRO A 95 -4.96 -1.39 10.13
CA PRO A 95 -4.39 -2.18 9.07
C PRO A 95 -3.13 -2.88 9.62
N ARG A 96 -3.14 -4.21 9.59
CA ARG A 96 -2.04 -5.06 10.07
C ARG A 96 -0.90 -4.98 9.05
N GLY A 97 0.19 -4.32 9.41
CA GLY A 97 1.40 -4.22 8.59
C GLY A 97 2.44 -3.32 9.25
N VAL A 98 3.67 -3.35 8.74
CA VAL A 98 4.73 -2.44 9.18
C VAL A 98 4.93 -1.38 8.09
N ALA A 99 5.06 -0.12 8.51
CA ALA A 99 5.36 0.97 7.58
C ALA A 99 6.81 0.84 7.08
N VAL A 100 6.97 0.53 5.80
CA VAL A 100 8.25 0.44 5.10
C VAL A 100 8.47 1.73 4.33
N ALA A 101 9.59 2.42 4.59
CA ALA A 101 9.96 3.64 3.89
C ALA A 101 10.51 3.32 2.49
N LEU A 102 10.02 4.03 1.47
CA LEU A 102 10.37 3.81 0.06
C LEU A 102 11.09 5.00 -0.60
N GLY A 103 11.43 6.03 0.18
CA GLY A 103 12.10 7.23 -0.32
C GLY A 103 11.13 8.31 -0.83
N LEU A 104 11.59 9.14 -1.76
CA LEU A 104 10.81 10.25 -2.31
C LEU A 104 9.92 9.81 -3.48
N MET A 105 8.75 10.43 -3.59
CA MET A 105 7.78 10.15 -4.63
C MET A 105 8.28 10.55 -6.01
N SER A 106 8.94 11.71 -6.14
CA SER A 106 9.59 12.14 -7.39
C SER A 106 10.58 11.10 -7.92
N TRP A 107 11.46 10.60 -7.06
CA TRP A 107 12.47 9.59 -7.41
C TRP A 107 11.84 8.28 -7.87
N ALA A 108 10.77 7.84 -7.20
CA ALA A 108 10.04 6.63 -7.57
C ALA A 108 9.27 6.75 -8.89
N LEU A 109 8.90 7.98 -9.31
CA LEU A 109 8.25 8.23 -10.59
C LEU A 109 9.26 8.37 -11.74
N GLU A 110 10.38 9.05 -11.49
CA GLU A 110 11.42 9.35 -12.49
C GLU A 110 12.35 8.16 -12.78
N SER A 111 12.59 7.28 -11.80
CA SER A 111 13.58 6.22 -11.97
C SER A 111 13.18 5.26 -13.11
N ASN A 112 14.09 5.00 -14.05
CA ASN A 112 13.89 3.97 -15.08
C ASN A 112 13.93 2.55 -14.47
N ASP A 113 14.55 2.39 -13.31
CA ASP A 113 14.61 1.14 -12.55
C ASP A 113 13.36 0.88 -11.68
N SER A 114 12.40 1.81 -11.64
CA SER A 114 11.19 1.72 -10.80
C SER A 114 10.27 0.55 -11.10
N MET A 115 10.44 -0.10 -12.26
CA MET A 115 9.73 -1.33 -12.59
C MET A 115 10.23 -2.53 -11.77
N ASN A 116 11.41 -2.43 -11.17
CA ASN A 116 12.00 -3.46 -10.31
C ASN A 116 11.66 -3.28 -8.82
N VAL A 117 11.04 -2.15 -8.44
CA VAL A 117 10.58 -1.93 -7.07
C VAL A 117 9.15 -2.43 -6.95
N PHE A 118 8.94 -3.39 -6.07
CA PHE A 118 7.64 -3.99 -5.82
C PHE A 118 7.14 -3.63 -4.42
N VAL A 119 5.83 -3.42 -4.32
CA VAL A 119 5.15 -3.22 -3.05
C VAL A 119 4.18 -4.36 -2.79
N THR A 120 4.16 -4.83 -1.55
CA THR A 120 3.27 -5.90 -1.11
C THR A 120 1.93 -5.32 -0.67
N GLY A 121 0.85 -5.99 -1.05
CA GLY A 121 -0.49 -5.68 -0.59
C GLY A 121 -1.32 -6.93 -0.33
N THR A 122 -2.56 -6.71 0.07
CA THR A 122 -3.53 -7.79 0.33
C THR A 122 -4.48 -7.94 -0.84
N ILE A 123 -4.69 -9.18 -1.30
CA ILE A 123 -5.75 -9.49 -2.25
C ILE A 123 -7.08 -9.49 -1.51
N ILE A 124 -7.99 -8.62 -1.92
CA ILE A 124 -9.35 -8.60 -1.39
C ILE A 124 -10.22 -9.58 -2.19
N PRO A 125 -10.74 -10.64 -1.56
CA PRO A 125 -11.61 -11.61 -2.20
C PRO A 125 -13.03 -11.03 -2.34
N ASN A 126 -13.24 -10.22 -3.38
CA ASN A 126 -14.55 -9.71 -3.80
C ASN A 126 -14.92 -10.30 -5.17
N ALA A 127 -16.13 -9.99 -5.68
CA ALA A 127 -16.59 -10.40 -7.01
C ALA A 127 -15.61 -10.05 -8.15
N SER A 128 -14.81 -9.00 -7.97
CA SER A 128 -13.62 -8.71 -8.77
C SER A 128 -12.41 -8.65 -7.82
N PRO A 129 -11.52 -9.66 -7.84
CA PRO A 129 -10.36 -9.66 -6.97
C PRO A 129 -9.45 -8.48 -7.31
N ALA A 130 -9.03 -7.75 -6.30
CA ALA A 130 -8.12 -6.63 -6.47
C ALA A 130 -7.06 -6.66 -5.38
N LEU A 131 -5.84 -6.33 -5.79
CA LEU A 131 -4.76 -6.05 -4.88
C LEU A 131 -4.94 -4.66 -4.26
N GLU A 132 -5.11 -4.63 -2.94
CA GLU A 132 -5.14 -3.43 -2.12
C GLU A 132 -3.76 -3.16 -1.53
N ILE A 133 -3.28 -1.93 -1.75
CA ILE A 133 -2.01 -1.42 -1.23
C ILE A 133 -2.31 -0.17 -0.42
N VAL A 134 -1.64 -0.01 0.72
CA VAL A 134 -1.84 1.14 1.61
C VAL A 134 -0.56 1.96 1.65
N PHE A 135 -0.63 3.23 1.26
CA PHE A 135 0.45 4.19 1.40
C PHE A 135 0.14 5.24 2.48
N ALA A 136 1.20 5.78 3.07
CA ALA A 136 1.17 7.06 3.76
C ALA A 136 2.15 7.99 3.07
N LEU A 137 1.66 9.15 2.63
CA LEU A 137 2.44 10.21 2.00
C LEU A 137 2.70 11.29 3.04
N ARG A 138 3.95 11.72 3.15
CA ARG A 138 4.32 12.84 4.02
C ARG A 138 5.00 13.91 3.19
N GLU A 139 4.39 15.08 3.14
CA GLU A 139 4.92 16.23 2.44
C GLU A 139 6.30 16.62 2.99
N VAL A 140 7.22 16.86 2.08
CA VAL A 140 8.54 17.42 2.31
C VAL A 140 8.72 18.59 1.36
N ARG A 141 9.31 19.69 1.85
CA ARG A 141 9.66 20.82 1.00
C ARG A 141 11.08 20.63 0.49
N VAL A 142 11.27 20.86 -0.79
CA VAL A 142 12.55 20.73 -1.51
C VAL A 142 13.13 22.10 -1.79
#